data_AF-A0A1V0ABR5-F1
#
_entry.id   AF-A0A1V0ABR5-F1
#
_cell.length_a   1.000
_cell.length_b   1.000
_cell.length_c   1.000
_cell.angle_alpha   90.00
_cell.angle_beta   90.00
_cell.angle_gamma   90.00
#
_symmetry.space_group_name_H-M   'P 1'
#
loop_
_entity.id
_entity.type
_entity.pdbx_description
1 polymer ?
#
loop_
_entity_poly.entity_id
_entity_poly.type
_entity_poly.pdbx_seq_one_letter_code
_entity_poly.pdbx_strand_id
1 'polypeptide(L)'
;MAQQDPLGKLDESTRRYRETESEHEKARKAVTEDVLAALRAGERPTDVVAHSPFTAAHVRKLARDNGIEPAPRGGGPKKRQ
;
A
#
# COMPACT_ATOMS: atom_id res chain seq x y z
N MET A 1 -20.78 -38.91 16.64
CA MET A 1 -19.90 -37.98 15.91
C MET A 1 -20.69 -36.70 15.70
N ALA A 2 -20.32 -35.60 16.37
CA ALA A 2 -21.05 -34.34 16.23
C ALA A 2 -20.88 -33.85 14.78
N GLN A 3 -21.95 -33.94 14.01
CA GLN A 3 -22.01 -33.47 12.64
C GLN A 3 -21.90 -31.94 12.74
N GLN A 4 -20.70 -31.41 12.49
CA GLN A 4 -20.49 -29.96 12.52
C GLN A 4 -21.45 -29.32 11.52
N ASP A 5 -22.33 -28.47 12.03
CA ASP A 5 -23.28 -27.69 11.23
C ASP A 5 -22.51 -26.97 10.11
N PRO A 6 -22.84 -27.22 8.83
CA PRO A 6 -22.20 -26.54 7.71
C PRO A 6 -22.21 -25.01 7.84
N LEU A 7 -23.24 -24.43 8.45
CA LEU A 7 -23.31 -22.99 8.68
C LEU A 7 -22.32 -22.54 9.76
N GLY A 8 -22.16 -23.30 10.84
CA GLY A 8 -21.15 -22.99 11.88
C GLY A 8 -19.71 -23.00 11.34
N LYS A 9 -19.38 -23.92 10.41
CA LYS A 9 -18.08 -23.91 9.70
C LYS A 9 -17.92 -22.67 8.81
N LEU A 10 -18.98 -22.27 8.12
CA LEU A 10 -18.98 -21.08 7.28
C LEU A 10 -18.78 -19.80 8.12
N ASP A 11 -19.44 -19.69 9.27
CA ASP A 11 -19.28 -18.56 10.17
C ASP A 11 -17.84 -18.44 10.70
N GLU A 12 -17.24 -19.56 11.08
CA GLU A 12 -15.85 -19.58 11.55
C GLU A 12 -14.87 -19.18 10.44
N SER A 13 -15.01 -19.74 9.24
CA SER A 13 -14.18 -19.35 8.10
C SER A 13 -14.37 -17.88 7.70
N THR A 14 -15.60 -17.38 7.73
CA THR A 14 -15.92 -15.98 7.44
C THR A 14 -15.31 -15.04 8.47
N ARG A 15 -15.33 -15.42 9.75
CA ARG A 15 -14.69 -14.64 10.82
C ARG A 15 -13.18 -14.53 10.58
N ARG A 16 -12.49 -15.65 10.34
CA ARG A 16 -11.05 -15.65 10.05
C ARG A 16 -10.71 -14.84 8.80
N TYR A 17 -11.55 -14.92 7.78
CA TYR A 17 -11.41 -14.12 6.57
C TYR A 17 -11.48 -12.62 6.89
N ARG A 18 -12.50 -12.18 7.64
CA ARG A 18 -12.66 -10.76 8.04
C ARG A 18 -11.51 -10.26 8.91
N GLU A 19 -11.02 -11.11 9.82
CA GLU A 19 -9.86 -10.78 10.65
C GLU A 19 -8.61 -10.58 9.78
N THR A 20 -8.37 -11.49 8.82
CA THR A 20 -7.25 -11.38 7.87
C THR A 20 -7.37 -10.14 6.98
N GLU A 21 -8.56 -9.85 6.47
CA GLU A 21 -8.82 -8.63 5.68
C GLU A 21 -8.57 -7.37 6.50
N SER A 22 -8.91 -7.37 7.79
CA SER A 22 -8.62 -6.24 8.68
C SER A 22 -7.12 -6.04 8.87
N GLU A 23 -6.35 -7.12 9.10
CA GLU A 23 -4.89 -7.03 9.21
C GLU A 23 -4.24 -6.61 7.88
N HIS A 24 -4.74 -7.12 6.76
CA HIS A 24 -4.30 -6.70 5.43
C HIS A 24 -4.59 -5.22 5.17
N GLU A 25 -5.76 -4.71 5.58
CA GLU A 25 -6.08 -3.30 5.46
C GLU A 25 -5.17 -2.43 6.34
N LYS A 26 -4.86 -2.86 7.57
CA LYS A 26 -3.89 -2.18 8.44
C LYS A 26 -2.50 -2.13 7.80
N ALA A 27 -2.02 -3.25 7.30
CA ALA A 27 -0.73 -3.32 6.61
C ALA A 27 -0.71 -2.41 5.36
N ARG A 28 -1.79 -2.39 4.59
CA ARG A 28 -1.92 -1.51 3.42
C ARG A 28 -1.90 -0.04 3.79
N LYS A 29 -2.55 0.35 4.91
CA LYS A 29 -2.51 1.73 5.43
C LYS A 29 -1.10 2.12 5.86
N ALA A 30 -0.40 1.26 6.61
CA ALA A 30 0.97 1.50 7.03
C ALA A 30 1.90 1.75 5.82
N VAL A 31 1.84 0.88 4.81
CA VAL A 31 2.64 1.06 3.58
C VAL A 31 2.27 2.35 2.82
N THR A 32 0.99 2.75 2.85
CA THR A 32 0.55 4.01 2.22
C THR A 32 1.15 5.22 2.95
N GLU A 33 1.18 5.20 4.28
CA GLU A 33 1.79 6.25 5.10
C GLU A 33 3.29 6.36 4.82
N ASP A 34 4.01 5.23 4.75
CA ASP A 34 5.44 5.20 4.42
C ASP A 34 5.73 5.74 3.01
N VAL A 35 4.89 5.39 2.02
CA VAL A 35 4.97 5.92 0.65
C VAL A 35 4.80 7.44 0.65
N LEU A 36 3.81 7.95 1.37
CA LEU A 36 3.59 9.40 1.48
C LEU A 36 4.73 10.10 2.21
N ALA A 37 5.29 9.49 3.25
CA ALA A 37 6.46 10.02 3.96
C ALA A 37 7.68 10.12 3.02
N ALA A 38 7.96 9.07 2.25
CA ALA A 38 9.06 9.06 1.27
C ALA A 38 8.85 10.14 0.19
N LEU A 39 7.64 10.26 -0.34
CA LEU A 39 7.30 11.29 -1.32
C LEU A 39 7.45 12.71 -0.74
N ARG A 40 7.03 12.94 0.51
CA ARG A 40 7.21 14.24 1.20
C ARG A 40 8.67 14.54 1.49
N ALA A 41 9.50 13.53 1.70
CA ALA A 41 10.95 13.68 1.82
C ALA A 41 11.64 14.02 0.50
N GLY A 42 10.90 14.06 -0.62
CA GLY A 42 11.41 14.40 -1.95
C GLY A 42 11.94 13.22 -2.74
N GLU A 43 11.71 11.99 -2.28
CA GLU A 43 12.07 10.80 -3.06
C GLU A 43 11.28 10.73 -4.37
N ARG A 44 11.94 10.21 -5.41
CA ARG A 44 11.33 10.12 -6.73
C ARG A 44 10.22 9.08 -6.72
N PRO A 45 9.05 9.33 -7.36
CA PRO A 45 7.99 8.33 -7.46
C PRO A 45 8.43 7.00 -8.07
N THR A 46 9.46 6.98 -8.92
CA THR A 46 10.04 5.74 -9.48
C THR A 46 10.74 4.90 -8.42
N ASP A 47 11.46 5.55 -7.52
CA ASP A 47 12.27 4.89 -6.50
C ASP A 47 11.33 4.36 -5.41
N VAL A 48 10.33 5.16 -5.02
CA VAL A 48 9.23 4.75 -4.11
C VAL A 48 8.49 3.52 -4.63
N VAL A 49 8.20 3.45 -5.93
CA VAL A 49 7.54 2.28 -6.54
C VAL A 49 8.38 1.02 -6.43
N ALA A 50 9.71 1.11 -6.59
CA ALA A 50 10.60 -0.05 -6.48
C ALA A 50 10.60 -0.65 -5.06
N HIS A 51 10.26 0.14 -4.05
CA HIS A 51 10.20 -0.27 -2.65
C HIS A 51 8.78 -0.51 -2.12
N SER A 52 7.75 -0.34 -2.97
CA SER A 52 6.35 -0.46 -2.55
C SER A 52 5.63 -1.56 -3.32
N PRO A 53 4.58 -2.18 -2.74
CA PRO A 53 3.69 -3.10 -3.45
C PRO A 53 2.75 -2.38 -4.44
N PHE A 54 2.84 -1.05 -4.59
CA PHE A 54 1.94 -0.25 -5.41
C PHE A 54 2.50 0.02 -6.79
N THR A 55 1.59 0.22 -7.74
CA THR A 55 1.95 0.61 -9.10
C THR A 55 2.37 2.08 -9.17
N ALA A 56 3.16 2.43 -10.18
CA ALA A 56 3.56 3.82 -10.40
C ALA A 56 2.38 4.77 -10.66
N ALA A 57 1.28 4.26 -11.22
CA ALA A 57 0.05 5.05 -11.36
C ALA A 57 -0.58 5.34 -9.99
N HIS A 58 -0.58 4.36 -9.09
CA HIS A 58 -1.13 4.51 -7.74
C HIS A 58 -0.30 5.48 -6.89
N VAL A 59 1.02 5.34 -6.89
CA VAL A 59 1.93 6.25 -6.15
C VAL A 59 1.79 7.71 -6.62
N ARG A 60 1.72 7.94 -7.94
CA ARG A 60 1.47 9.29 -8.49
C ARG A 60 0.09 9.83 -8.15
N LYS A 61 -0.91 8.96 -8.03
CA LYS A 61 -2.24 9.36 -7.57
C LYS A 61 -2.19 9.77 -6.10
N LEU A 62 -1.58 8.97 -5.23
CA LEU A 62 -1.39 9.28 -3.81
C LEU A 62 -0.67 10.62 -3.61
N ALA A 63 0.38 10.89 -4.38
CA ALA A 63 1.09 12.17 -4.36
C ALA A 63 0.13 13.35 -4.66
N ARG A 64 -0.60 13.27 -5.78
CA ARG A 64 -1.56 14.31 -6.19
C ARG A 64 -2.69 14.52 -5.17
N ASP A 65 -3.28 13.43 -4.69
CA ASP A 65 -4.39 13.47 -3.74
C ASP A 65 -3.97 14.07 -2.39
N ASN A 66 -2.66 14.01 -2.06
CA ASN A 66 -2.08 14.59 -0.83
C ASN A 66 -1.35 15.92 -1.06
N GLY A 67 -1.51 16.56 -2.23
CA GLY A 67 -0.89 17.85 -2.54
C GLY A 67 0.64 17.81 -2.63
N ILE A 68 1.24 16.63 -2.80
CA ILE A 68 2.68 16.48 -3.01
C ILE A 68 2.96 16.79 -4.47
N GLU A 69 3.70 17.87 -4.73
CA GLU A 69 4.05 18.26 -6.09
C GLU A 69 4.79 17.12 -6.80
N PRO A 70 4.40 16.78 -8.05
CA PRO A 70 5.11 15.79 -8.81
C PRO A 70 6.57 16.22 -8.96
N ALA A 71 7.51 15.34 -8.60
CA ALA A 71 8.91 15.55 -8.96
C ALA A 71 8.97 15.92 -10.46
N PRO A 72 9.64 17.02 -10.83
CA PRO A 72 9.60 17.54 -12.19
C PRO A 72 9.96 16.44 -13.17
N ARG A 73 9.25 16.40 -14.32
CA ARG A 73 9.55 15.49 -15.42
C ARG A 73 10.91 15.86 -16.01
N GLY A 74 11.97 15.37 -15.38
CA GLY A 74 13.34 15.60 -15.76
C GLY A 74 14.21 14.56 -15.08
N GLY A 75 14.39 13.42 -15.74
CA GLY A 75 15.49 12.53 -15.43
C GLY A 75 16.81 13.22 -15.73
N GLY A 76 17.29 14.04 -14.80
CA GLY A 76 18.71 14.33 -14.71
C GLY A 76 19.39 13.18 -13.97
N PRO A 77 20.53 12.65 -14.45
CA PRO A 77 21.25 11.61 -13.73
C PRO A 77 21.63 12.10 -12.32
N LYS A 78 21.39 11.27 -11.30
CA LYS A 78 21.96 11.49 -9.95
C LYS A 78 23.49 11.54 -10.12
N LYS A 79 24.11 12.71 -9.96
CA LYS A 79 25.55 12.78 -9.68
C LYS A 79 25.77 12.00 -8.39
N ARG A 80 26.37 10.81 -8.52
CA ARG A 80 26.98 10.12 -7.39
C ARG A 80 28.15 11.00 -6.96
N GLN A 81 28.06 11.59 -5.76
CA GLN A 81 29.25 12.01 -5.03
C GLN A 81 29.88 10.77 -4.39
#